data_AF-A0A9P1FFC2-F1
#
_entry.id   AF-A0A9P1FFC2-F1
#
_cell.length_a   1.000
_cell.length_b   1.000
_cell.length_c   1.000
_cell.angle_alpha   90.00
_cell.angle_beta   90.00
_cell.angle_gamma   90.00
#
_symmetry.space_group_name_H-M   'P 1'
#
loop_
_entity.id
_entity.type
_entity.pdbx_description
1 polymer ?
#
loop_
_entity_poly.entity_id
_entity_poly.type
_entity_poly.pdbx_seq_one_letter_code
_entity_poly.pdbx_strand_id
1 'polypeptide(L)'
;MSEHVLLHFSQKNTFLDVRPVEDVPPVERKKSWSPGDLWPAGFTFAQEVGECAQVAQNQPEISEQDQGHQGHQGHQGHQGHQGPGAKMLAKHRTGRCKACVFFASNHGCPDAECSFCHLAHPPPPKQRPQKLLREELRAAVETVIRQNEDQQDLRLALKRLALQHPYLFRYIIGQTDTYSQRIVSTSRELD
;
A
#
# COMPACT_ATOMS: atom_id res chain seq x y z
N MET A 1 -11.02 53.36 -15.66
CA MET A 1 -9.80 52.93 -14.97
C MET A 1 -9.92 51.43 -14.81
N SER A 2 -9.12 50.65 -15.55
CA SER A 2 -9.18 49.19 -15.49
C SER A 2 -8.31 48.69 -14.35
N GLU A 3 -8.90 47.99 -13.39
CA GLU A 3 -8.18 47.36 -12.29
C GLU A 3 -7.50 46.09 -12.79
N HIS A 4 -6.18 46.01 -12.65
CA HIS A 4 -5.42 44.80 -12.96
C HIS A 4 -5.41 43.90 -11.73
N VAL A 5 -6.11 42.77 -11.80
CA VAL A 5 -6.08 41.73 -10.75
C VAL A 5 -4.83 40.87 -10.94
N LEU A 6 -3.93 40.87 -9.95
CA LEU A 6 -2.81 39.95 -9.90
C LEU A 6 -3.29 38.56 -9.45
N LEU A 7 -2.97 37.54 -10.23
CA LEU A 7 -3.30 36.14 -9.94
C LEU A 7 -2.05 35.38 -9.53
N HIS A 8 -2.15 34.58 -8.47
CA HIS A 8 -1.09 33.68 -8.04
C HIS A 8 -1.39 32.24 -8.48
N PHE A 9 -0.40 31.60 -9.09
CA PHE A 9 -0.48 30.23 -9.59
C PHE A 9 0.39 29.31 -8.72
N SER A 10 -0.21 28.27 -8.14
CA SER A 10 0.55 27.23 -7.43
C SER A 10 0.17 25.86 -7.96
N GLN A 11 1.18 25.08 -8.38
CA GLN A 11 0.99 23.70 -8.80
C GLN A 11 1.37 22.76 -7.65
N LYS A 12 0.41 21.96 -7.17
CA LYS A 12 0.65 20.94 -6.14
C LYS A 12 0.23 19.58 -6.67
N ASN A 13 1.21 18.68 -6.79
CA ASN A 13 1.10 17.32 -7.35
C ASN A 13 0.56 17.27 -8.79
N THR A 14 -0.74 17.53 -8.99
CA THR A 14 -1.44 17.52 -10.29
C THR A 14 -2.53 18.57 -10.44
N PHE A 15 -2.76 19.41 -9.41
CA PHE A 15 -3.81 20.44 -9.44
C PHE A 15 -3.19 21.84 -9.60
N LEU A 16 -3.77 22.65 -10.48
CA LEU A 16 -3.50 24.07 -10.62
C LEU A 16 -4.47 24.83 -9.70
N ASP A 17 -3.94 25.43 -8.64
CA ASP A 17 -4.71 26.31 -7.75
C ASP A 17 -4.47 27.76 -8.21
N VAL A 18 -5.53 28.40 -8.71
CA VAL A 18 -5.52 29.81 -9.14
C VAL A 18 -6.32 30.59 -8.13
N ARG A 19 -5.65 31.50 -7.41
CA ARG A 19 -6.31 32.35 -6.42
C ARG A 19 -6.03 33.82 -6.72
N PRO A 20 -7.02 34.71 -6.51
CA PRO A 20 -6.77 36.14 -6.46
C PRO A 20 -5.69 36.39 -5.40
N VAL A 21 -4.73 37.26 -5.69
CA VAL A 21 -3.80 37.76 -4.67
C VAL A 21 -4.59 38.66 -3.73
N GLU A 22 -5.21 38.07 -2.72
CA GLU A 22 -5.66 38.81 -1.55
C GLU A 22 -4.43 39.11 -0.69
N ASP A 23 -4.32 40.34 -0.18
CA ASP A 23 -3.32 40.76 0.81
C ASP A 23 -3.57 40.06 2.16
N VAL A 24 -3.47 38.74 2.17
CA VAL A 24 -3.46 37.94 3.39
C VAL A 24 -2.05 38.03 3.94
N PRO A 25 -1.83 38.66 5.10
CA PRO A 25 -0.50 38.72 5.70
C PRO A 25 0.02 37.28 5.86
N PRO A 26 1.31 37.03 5.59
CA PRO A 26 1.88 35.69 5.62
C PRO A 26 1.61 35.08 7.00
N VAL A 27 0.71 34.09 7.03
CA VAL A 27 0.45 33.31 8.23
C VAL A 27 1.73 32.52 8.52
N GLU A 28 2.38 32.82 9.65
CA GLU A 28 3.56 32.06 10.07
C GLU A 28 3.20 30.57 10.10
N ARG A 29 3.84 29.84 9.20
CA ARG A 29 3.65 28.40 9.09
C ARG A 29 4.20 27.80 10.37
N LYS A 30 3.32 27.23 11.21
CA LYS A 30 3.73 26.49 12.42
C LYS A 30 4.83 25.52 12.01
N LYS A 31 6.01 25.67 12.62
CA LYS A 31 7.18 24.84 12.33
C LYS A 31 6.76 23.38 12.45
N SER A 32 6.79 22.66 11.33
CA SER A 32 6.58 21.22 11.33
C SER A 32 7.67 20.62 12.19
N TRP A 33 7.24 19.82 13.17
CA TRP A 33 8.13 19.17 14.13
C TRP A 33 9.24 18.42 13.39
N SER A 34 10.49 18.81 13.62
CA SER A 34 11.66 18.17 13.00
C SER A 34 12.35 17.27 14.02
N PRO A 35 12.90 16.10 13.62
CA PRO A 35 13.70 15.27 14.51
C PRO A 35 14.89 16.07 15.05
N GLY A 36 14.84 16.43 16.35
CA GLY A 36 15.83 17.29 17.01
C GLY A 36 15.26 18.52 17.71
N ASP A 37 13.99 18.88 17.44
CA ASP A 37 13.32 19.94 18.19
C ASP A 37 13.13 19.51 19.65
N LEU A 38 13.54 20.38 20.58
CA LEU A 38 13.33 20.16 22.00
C LEU A 38 11.83 20.03 22.28
N TRP A 39 11.45 18.93 22.93
CA TRP A 39 10.08 18.75 23.39
C TRP A 39 9.67 19.95 24.26
N PRO A 40 8.42 20.44 24.15
CA PRO A 40 7.92 21.46 25.06
C PRO A 40 8.12 20.98 26.50
N ALA A 41 8.86 21.77 27.28
CA ALA A 41 9.09 21.49 28.69
C ALA A 41 7.73 21.42 29.39
N GLY A 42 7.35 20.23 29.84
CA GLY A 42 6.03 19.96 30.44
C GLY A 42 5.41 18.63 30.06
N PHE A 43 5.91 17.93 29.04
CA PHE A 43 5.45 16.58 28.72
C PHE A 43 6.35 15.53 29.41
N THR A 44 6.08 15.26 30.69
CA THR A 44 6.73 14.15 31.40
C THR A 44 6.09 12.83 30.96
N PHE A 45 6.74 12.13 30.03
CA PHE A 45 6.46 10.72 29.78
C PHE A 45 7.12 9.90 30.91
N ALA A 46 6.60 10.03 32.14
CA ALA A 46 6.95 9.13 33.23
C ALA A 46 6.37 7.75 32.85
N GLN A 47 7.22 6.83 32.36
CA GLN A 47 7.98 5.88 33.17
C GLN A 47 7.10 4.73 33.67
N GLU A 48 6.60 3.92 32.73
CA GLU A 48 6.24 2.52 32.95
C GLU A 48 6.63 1.72 31.71
N VAL A 49 7.94 1.50 31.52
CA VAL A 49 8.43 0.39 30.69
C VAL A 49 9.14 -0.57 31.61
N GLY A 50 8.35 -1.51 32.14
CA GLY A 50 8.84 -2.69 32.82
C GLY A 50 9.65 -3.57 31.87
N GLU A 51 10.73 -4.09 32.42
CA GLU A 51 11.63 -5.08 31.86
C GLU A 51 10.91 -6.23 31.14
N CYS A 52 11.16 -6.36 29.83
CA CYS A 52 11.06 -7.64 29.13
C CYS A 52 12.25 -7.76 28.18
N ALA A 53 13.44 -7.79 28.77
CA ALA A 53 14.65 -8.25 28.12
C ALA A 53 14.94 -9.68 28.58
N GLN A 54 14.34 -10.67 27.91
CA GLN A 54 14.88 -12.03 27.91
C GLN A 54 15.01 -12.53 26.48
N VAL A 55 16.27 -12.56 26.10
CA VAL A 55 16.93 -13.19 24.98
C VAL A 55 16.38 -14.60 24.75
N ALA A 56 15.71 -14.81 23.62
CA ALA A 56 15.46 -16.14 23.07
C ALA A 56 16.33 -16.31 21.82
N GLN A 57 17.55 -16.81 22.03
CA GLN A 57 18.36 -17.41 20.98
C GLN A 57 17.80 -18.81 20.70
N ASN A 58 16.92 -18.92 19.71
CA ASN A 58 16.59 -20.21 19.09
C ASN A 58 16.67 -20.00 17.57
N GLN A 59 17.78 -20.44 16.99
CA GLN A 59 17.87 -20.65 15.55
C GLN A 59 17.10 -21.94 15.23
N PRO A 60 16.10 -21.92 14.34
CA PRO A 60 15.61 -23.15 13.75
C PRO A 60 16.62 -23.60 12.68
N GLU A 61 17.26 -24.76 12.90
CA GLU A 61 17.87 -25.52 11.81
C GLU A 61 16.76 -25.91 10.82
N ILE A 62 16.78 -25.25 9.66
CA ILE A 62 15.87 -25.52 8.56
C ILE A 62 16.44 -26.72 7.81
N SER A 63 15.98 -27.92 8.16
CA SER A 63 16.31 -29.15 7.46
C SER A 63 15.62 -29.13 6.08
N GLU A 64 16.41 -28.93 5.03
CA GLU A 64 15.99 -29.05 3.64
C GLU A 64 15.68 -30.53 3.31
N GLN A 65 14.42 -30.93 3.48
CA GLN A 65 13.87 -32.14 2.87
C GLN A 65 12.97 -31.75 1.70
N ASP A 66 13.59 -31.72 0.53
CA ASP A 66 12.95 -31.62 -0.78
C ASP A 66 12.09 -32.87 -1.05
N GLN A 67 10.79 -32.75 -0.80
CA GLN A 67 9.80 -33.72 -1.26
C GLN A 67 9.01 -33.12 -2.42
N GLY A 68 9.41 -33.53 -3.63
CA GLY A 68 8.77 -33.19 -4.89
C GLY A 68 7.26 -33.37 -4.84
N HIS A 69 6.53 -32.26 -5.03
CA HIS A 69 5.09 -32.28 -5.20
C HIS A 69 4.76 -32.39 -6.69
N GLN A 70 4.19 -33.55 -7.02
CA GLN A 70 3.62 -33.87 -8.33
C GLN A 70 2.40 -33.00 -8.64
N GLY A 71 2.25 -32.74 -9.94
CA GLY A 71 1.30 -31.86 -10.58
C GLY A 71 -0.12 -31.78 -10.01
N HIS A 72 -0.57 -30.55 -9.80
CA HIS A 72 -1.99 -30.20 -9.83
C HIS A 72 -2.35 -29.63 -11.20
N GLN A 73 -2.71 -30.52 -12.13
CA GLN A 73 -3.65 -30.21 -13.20
C GLN A 73 -5.05 -30.44 -12.66
N GLY A 74 -5.85 -29.39 -12.56
CA GLY A 74 -7.19 -29.46 -11.99
C GLY A 74 -8.05 -28.26 -12.38
N HIS A 75 -8.64 -28.36 -13.57
CA HIS A 75 -10.00 -27.94 -13.95
C HIS A 75 -10.66 -26.77 -13.20
N GLN A 76 -11.02 -25.70 -13.91
CA GLN A 76 -12.34 -25.53 -14.53
C GLN A 76 -13.49 -25.74 -13.54
N GLY A 77 -14.07 -24.61 -13.13
CA GLY A 77 -15.28 -24.57 -12.33
C GLY A 77 -15.38 -23.25 -11.59
N HIS A 78 -15.64 -22.16 -12.31
CA HIS A 78 -16.34 -21.02 -11.70
C HIS A 78 -17.73 -21.53 -11.32
N GLN A 79 -17.82 -22.23 -10.19
CA GLN A 79 -19.07 -22.50 -9.52
C GLN A 79 -19.66 -21.12 -9.27
N GLY A 80 -20.76 -20.82 -9.96
CA GLY A 80 -21.53 -19.62 -9.73
C GLY A 80 -21.87 -19.58 -8.26
N HIS A 81 -21.11 -18.80 -7.49
CA HIS A 81 -21.53 -18.34 -6.18
C HIS A 81 -22.91 -17.75 -6.42
N GLN A 82 -23.95 -18.48 -6.01
CA GLN A 82 -25.29 -17.94 -5.88
C GLN A 82 -25.18 -16.89 -4.79
N GLY A 83 -24.79 -15.69 -5.22
CA GLY A 83 -24.56 -14.58 -4.32
C GLY A 83 -25.82 -14.32 -3.51
N PRO A 84 -25.71 -13.75 -2.30
CA PRO A 84 -26.82 -13.46 -1.40
C PRO A 84 -27.94 -12.55 -1.98
N GLY A 85 -27.90 -12.22 -3.28
CA GLY A 85 -28.84 -11.33 -3.96
C GLY A 85 -30.26 -11.86 -4.15
N ALA A 86 -30.51 -13.17 -4.13
CA ALA A 86 -31.86 -13.70 -4.40
C ALA A 86 -32.92 -13.25 -3.37
N LYS A 87 -32.57 -13.26 -2.07
CA LYS A 87 -33.45 -12.81 -0.98
C LYS A 87 -33.63 -11.29 -0.96
N MET A 88 -32.62 -10.57 -1.45
CA MET A 88 -32.61 -9.11 -1.47
C MET A 88 -33.45 -8.54 -2.63
N LEU A 89 -33.45 -9.18 -3.80
CA LEU A 89 -34.25 -8.76 -4.95
C LEU A 89 -35.77 -8.73 -4.62
N ALA A 90 -36.23 -9.64 -3.76
CA ALA A 90 -37.62 -9.67 -3.30
C ALA A 90 -38.00 -8.45 -2.44
N LYS A 91 -37.10 -7.97 -1.56
CA LYS A 91 -37.33 -6.75 -0.75
C LYS A 91 -37.29 -5.48 -1.60
N HIS A 92 -36.47 -5.49 -2.64
CA HIS A 92 -36.41 -4.38 -3.59
C HIS A 92 -37.74 -4.21 -4.36
N ARG A 93 -38.31 -5.31 -4.88
CA ARG A 93 -39.60 -5.29 -5.59
C ARG A 93 -40.77 -4.77 -4.74
N THR A 94 -40.71 -4.97 -3.41
CA THR A 94 -41.75 -4.51 -2.49
C THR A 94 -41.54 -3.08 -1.98
N GLY A 95 -40.44 -2.42 -2.36
CA GLY A 95 -40.09 -1.08 -1.87
C GLY A 95 -39.72 -1.03 -0.38
N ARG A 96 -39.54 -2.19 0.27
CA ARG A 96 -39.19 -2.30 1.71
C ARG A 96 -37.69 -2.47 1.94
N CYS A 97 -36.86 -2.26 0.92
CA CYS A 97 -35.41 -2.29 1.09
C CYS A 97 -34.93 -1.06 1.86
N LYS A 98 -34.05 -1.26 2.84
CA LYS A 98 -33.29 -0.17 3.47
C LYS A 98 -31.95 -0.08 2.77
N ALA A 99 -31.59 1.10 2.27
CA ALA A 99 -30.27 1.32 1.68
C ALA A 99 -29.19 1.20 2.77
N CYS A 100 -28.05 0.61 2.43
CA CYS A 100 -26.88 0.64 3.29
C CYS A 100 -26.45 2.10 3.53
N VAL A 101 -26.15 2.46 4.79
CA VAL A 101 -25.65 3.80 5.16
C VAL A 101 -24.37 4.15 4.40
N PHE A 102 -23.57 3.13 4.05
CA PHE A 102 -22.32 3.28 3.31
C PHE A 102 -22.50 3.32 1.79
N PHE A 103 -23.74 3.24 1.28
CA PHE A 103 -24.00 3.21 -0.16
C PHE A 103 -23.46 4.45 -0.90
N ALA A 104 -23.55 5.62 -0.29
CA ALA A 104 -23.04 6.88 -0.86
C ALA A 104 -21.57 7.17 -0.49
N SER A 105 -20.91 6.27 0.25
CA SER A 105 -19.52 6.48 0.66
C SER A 105 -18.55 6.06 -0.45
N ASN A 106 -17.47 6.83 -0.64
CA ASN A 106 -16.42 6.49 -1.61
C ASN A 106 -15.71 5.16 -1.29
N HIS A 107 -15.75 4.73 -0.03
CA HIS A 107 -15.09 3.51 0.43
C HIS A 107 -15.99 2.27 0.36
N GLY A 108 -17.30 2.45 0.13
CA GLY A 108 -18.29 1.37 0.18
C GLY A 108 -18.50 0.81 1.59
N CYS A 109 -19.33 -0.23 1.69
CA CYS A 109 -19.58 -0.92 2.96
C CYS A 109 -18.43 -1.89 3.27
N PRO A 110 -17.88 -1.88 4.50
CA PRO A 110 -16.79 -2.78 4.89
C PRO A 110 -17.27 -4.21 5.21
N ASP A 111 -18.58 -4.40 5.40
CA ASP A 111 -19.16 -5.67 5.80
C ASP A 111 -19.52 -6.51 4.57
N ALA A 112 -18.78 -7.60 4.37
CA ALA A 112 -18.97 -8.52 3.24
C ALA A 112 -20.36 -9.21 3.27
N GLU A 113 -20.94 -9.35 4.47
CA GLU A 113 -22.24 -9.98 4.69
C GLU A 113 -23.36 -8.94 4.91
N CYS A 114 -23.12 -7.68 4.55
CA CYS A 114 -24.09 -6.61 4.73
C CYS A 114 -25.42 -6.93 4.02
N SER A 115 -26.46 -7.23 4.81
CA SER A 115 -27.80 -7.56 4.31
C SER A 115 -28.56 -6.38 3.68
N PHE A 116 -27.98 -5.17 3.69
CA PHE A 116 -28.55 -3.93 3.17
C PHE A 116 -27.85 -3.41 1.92
N CYS A 117 -26.66 -3.93 1.59
CA CYS A 117 -25.89 -3.47 0.43
C CYS A 117 -26.34 -4.17 -0.84
N HIS A 118 -26.82 -3.40 -1.81
CA HIS A 118 -27.26 -3.95 -3.10
C HIS A 118 -26.12 -4.17 -4.11
N LEU A 119 -24.94 -3.65 -3.82
CA LEU A 119 -23.77 -3.76 -4.67
C LEU A 119 -22.95 -4.99 -4.29
N ALA A 120 -22.32 -5.60 -5.28
CA ALA A 120 -21.30 -6.61 -5.02
C ALA A 120 -20.18 -5.96 -4.19
N HIS A 121 -19.93 -6.51 -3.00
CA HIS A 121 -18.78 -6.07 -2.22
C HIS A 121 -17.50 -6.48 -2.97
N PRO A 122 -16.51 -5.59 -3.07
CA PRO A 122 -15.19 -6.04 -3.47
C PRO A 122 -14.74 -7.12 -2.46
N PRO A 123 -13.93 -8.10 -2.90
CA PRO A 123 -13.33 -9.04 -1.96
C PRO A 123 -12.61 -8.27 -0.86
N PRO A 124 -12.57 -8.80 0.38
CA PRO A 124 -11.95 -8.11 1.49
C PRO A 124 -10.53 -7.67 1.09
N PRO A 125 -10.13 -6.44 1.42
CA PRO A 125 -8.82 -5.95 1.04
C PRO A 125 -7.79 -6.93 1.57
N LYS A 126 -6.85 -7.34 0.70
CA LYS A 126 -5.77 -8.25 1.10
C LYS A 126 -5.10 -7.67 2.34
N GLN A 127 -5.14 -8.40 3.44
CA GLN A 127 -4.57 -7.93 4.69
C GLN A 127 -3.10 -7.61 4.46
N ARG A 128 -2.70 -6.42 4.89
CA ARG A 128 -1.29 -6.02 4.79
C ARG A 128 -0.45 -7.03 5.59
N PRO A 129 0.61 -7.63 5.00
CA PRO A 129 1.45 -8.56 5.73
C PRO A 129 2.05 -7.92 6.98
N GLN A 130 2.34 -8.76 7.97
CA GLN A 130 2.99 -8.32 9.22
C GLN A 130 4.31 -7.61 8.94
N LYS A 131 4.73 -6.73 9.86
CA LYS A 131 5.94 -5.91 9.68
C LYS A 131 7.19 -6.77 9.42
N LEU A 132 7.38 -7.83 10.22
CA LEU A 132 8.52 -8.74 10.10
C LEU A 132 8.59 -9.38 8.72
N LEU A 133 7.49 -9.96 8.24
CA LEU A 133 7.43 -10.56 6.90
C LEU A 133 7.73 -9.52 5.81
N ARG A 134 7.29 -8.26 5.95
CA ARG A 134 7.63 -7.22 4.97
C ARG A 134 9.13 -6.89 4.96
N GLU A 135 9.79 -6.93 6.11
CA GLU A 135 11.21 -6.65 6.24
C GLU A 135 12.04 -7.80 5.67
N GLU A 136 11.67 -9.04 5.98
CA GLU A 136 12.26 -10.25 5.40
C GLU A 136 12.14 -10.26 3.87
N LEU A 137 10.95 -10.00 3.34
CA LEU A 137 10.70 -9.93 1.90
C LEU A 137 11.49 -8.80 1.21
N ARG A 138 11.73 -7.68 1.89
CA ARG A 138 12.60 -6.60 1.39
C ARG A 138 14.06 -7.02 1.36
N ALA A 139 14.53 -7.67 2.43
CA ALA A 139 15.89 -8.18 2.50
C ALA A 139 16.14 -9.22 1.40
N ALA A 140 15.18 -10.11 1.13
CA ALA A 140 15.27 -11.07 0.04
C ALA A 140 15.41 -10.39 -1.34
N VAL A 141 14.62 -9.35 -1.62
CA VAL A 141 14.74 -8.56 -2.86
C VAL A 141 16.11 -7.89 -2.97
N GLU A 142 16.60 -7.29 -1.90
CA GLU A 142 17.94 -6.66 -1.85
C GLU A 142 19.06 -7.68 -2.12
N THR A 143 18.96 -8.88 -1.55
CA THR A 143 19.91 -9.97 -1.81
C THR A 143 19.91 -10.37 -3.28
N VAL A 144 18.74 -10.52 -3.90
CA VAL A 144 18.63 -10.82 -5.34
C VAL A 144 19.26 -9.72 -6.19
N ILE A 145 19.05 -8.44 -5.83
CA ILE A 145 19.67 -7.31 -6.53
C ILE A 145 21.19 -7.37 -6.45
N ARG A 146 21.76 -7.73 -5.29
CA ARG A 146 23.22 -7.83 -5.11
C ARG A 146 23.86 -9.02 -5.82
N GLN A 147 23.15 -10.13 -5.93
CA GLN A 147 23.69 -11.37 -6.51
C GLN A 147 23.67 -11.39 -8.04
N ASN A 148 22.84 -10.57 -8.68
CA ASN A 148 22.65 -10.60 -10.13
C ASN A 148 23.27 -9.35 -10.76
N GLU A 149 24.43 -9.51 -11.41
CA GLU A 149 25.08 -8.45 -12.18
C GLU A 149 24.40 -8.23 -13.54
N ASP A 150 23.91 -9.31 -14.17
CA ASP A 150 23.16 -9.22 -15.42
C ASP A 150 21.72 -8.75 -15.17
N GLN A 151 21.33 -7.71 -15.89
CA GLN A 151 20.00 -7.11 -15.85
C GLN A 151 18.91 -8.12 -16.27
N GLN A 152 19.19 -9.04 -17.19
CA GLN A 152 18.21 -10.05 -17.62
C GLN A 152 17.95 -11.07 -16.52
N ASP A 153 19.00 -11.58 -15.89
CA ASP A 153 18.91 -12.55 -14.79
C ASP A 153 18.24 -11.92 -13.57
N LEU A 154 18.59 -10.67 -13.23
CA LEU A 154 17.92 -9.92 -12.18
C LEU A 154 16.41 -9.82 -12.43
N ARG A 155 16.00 -9.48 -13.65
CA ARG A 155 14.58 -9.34 -14.01
C ARG A 155 13.84 -10.68 -13.90
N LEU A 156 14.48 -11.78 -14.27
CA LEU A 156 13.92 -13.12 -14.15
C LEU A 156 13.80 -13.56 -12.69
N ALA A 157 14.83 -13.32 -11.88
CA ALA A 157 14.86 -13.64 -10.46
C ALA A 157 13.76 -12.88 -9.69
N LEU A 158 13.63 -11.58 -9.93
CA LEU A 158 12.58 -10.75 -9.32
C LEU A 158 11.17 -11.22 -9.72
N LYS A 159 10.97 -11.64 -10.98
CA LYS A 159 9.68 -12.23 -11.42
C LYS A 159 9.36 -13.52 -10.66
N ARG A 160 10.32 -14.43 -10.50
CA ARG A 160 10.12 -15.68 -9.74
C ARG A 160 9.72 -15.38 -8.30
N LEU A 161 10.41 -14.44 -7.66
CA LEU A 161 10.15 -14.04 -6.28
C LEU A 161 8.78 -13.36 -6.13
N ALA A 162 8.35 -12.57 -7.12
CA ALA A 162 7.03 -11.96 -7.15
C ALA A 162 5.88 -12.99 -7.30
N LEU A 163 6.12 -14.08 -8.04
CA LEU A 163 5.15 -15.17 -8.18
C LEU A 163 4.96 -15.96 -6.88
N GLN A 164 6.03 -16.12 -6.10
CA GLN A 164 5.99 -16.76 -4.78
C GLN A 164 5.25 -15.88 -3.75
N HIS A 165 5.45 -14.57 -3.81
CA HIS A 165 4.89 -13.64 -2.83
C HIS A 165 4.08 -12.51 -3.49
N PRO A 166 2.73 -12.64 -3.58
CA PRO A 166 1.87 -11.66 -4.25
C PRO A 166 1.98 -10.23 -3.70
N TYR A 167 2.35 -10.08 -2.43
CA TYR A 167 2.62 -8.77 -1.81
C TYR A 167 3.81 -8.06 -2.48
N LEU A 168 4.86 -8.81 -2.80
CA LEU A 168 6.06 -8.24 -3.41
C LEU A 168 5.85 -7.80 -4.84
N PHE A 169 4.86 -8.32 -5.55
CA PHE A 169 4.56 -7.90 -6.92
C PHE A 169 4.38 -6.36 -7.01
N ARG A 170 3.64 -5.75 -6.08
CA ARG A 170 3.50 -4.28 -6.02
C ARG A 170 4.79 -3.57 -5.63
N TYR A 171 5.59 -4.17 -4.75
CA TYR A 171 6.84 -3.58 -4.29
C TYR A 171 7.90 -3.58 -5.41
N ILE A 172 8.04 -4.71 -6.11
CA ILE A 172 9.01 -4.94 -7.18
C ILE A 172 8.71 -4.03 -8.38
N ILE A 173 7.44 -3.92 -8.79
CA ILE A 173 7.04 -3.00 -9.89
C ILE A 173 7.50 -1.57 -9.59
N GLY A 174 7.32 -1.10 -8.35
CA GLY A 174 7.77 0.23 -7.95
C GLY A 174 9.29 0.42 -7.96
N GLN A 175 10.07 -0.66 -7.81
CA GLN A 175 11.55 -0.61 -7.80
C GLN A 175 12.17 -0.76 -9.19
N THR A 176 11.55 -1.51 -10.09
CA THR A 176 12.08 -1.67 -11.46
C THR A 176 12.07 -0.35 -12.24
N ASP A 177 11.09 0.51 -11.97
CA ASP A 177 10.96 1.82 -12.61
C ASP A 177 12.05 2.79 -12.13
N THR A 178 12.43 2.73 -10.85
CA THR A 178 13.49 3.59 -10.28
C THR A 178 14.89 3.13 -10.67
N TYR A 179 15.13 1.81 -10.75
CA TYR A 179 16.46 1.29 -11.11
C TYR A 179 16.82 1.61 -12.56
N SER A 180 15.86 1.52 -13.48
CA SER A 180 16.05 1.86 -14.89
C SER A 180 16.51 3.32 -15.08
N GLN A 181 16.09 4.24 -14.19
CA GLN A 181 16.49 5.64 -14.26
C GLN A 181 17.93 5.88 -13.74
N ARG A 182 18.42 5.08 -12.77
CA ARG A 182 19.77 5.24 -12.23
C ARG A 182 20.85 4.81 -13.22
N ILE A 183 20.67 3.67 -13.89
CA ILE A 183 21.67 3.17 -14.85
C ILE A 183 21.95 4.20 -15.94
N VAL A 184 20.90 4.80 -16.50
CA VAL A 184 21.00 5.84 -17.54
C VAL A 184 21.76 7.08 -17.06
N SER A 185 21.68 7.39 -15.76
CA SER A 185 22.35 8.54 -15.17
C SER A 185 23.86 8.30 -15.02
N THR A 186 24.26 7.11 -14.56
CA THR A 186 25.68 6.74 -14.38
C THR A 186 26.45 6.63 -15.70
N SER A 187 25.81 6.26 -16.80
CA SER A 187 26.49 6.15 -18.10
C SER A 187 26.87 7.51 -18.71
N ARG A 188 26.30 8.62 -18.22
CA ARG A 188 26.53 9.97 -18.77
C ARG A 188 27.69 10.73 -18.13
N GLU A 189 28.24 10.26 -17.02
CA GLU A 189 29.34 10.94 -16.29
C GLU A 189 30.74 10.41 -16.68
N LEU A 190 30.82 9.42 -17.58
CA LEU A 190 32.07 8.78 -18.00
C LEU A 190 32.55 9.22 -19.40
N ASP A 191 31.84 10.13 -20.06
CA ASP A 191 32.24 10.79 -21.31
C ASP A 191 32.65 12.25 -21.05
#